data_AF-A0A0E0R9F1-F1
#
_entry.id   AF-A0A0E0R9F1-F1
#
_cell.length_a   1.000
_cell.length_b   1.000
_cell.length_c   1.000
_cell.angle_alpha   90.00
_cell.angle_beta   90.00
_cell.angle_gamma   90.00
#
_symmetry.space_group_name_H-M   'P 1'
#
loop_
_entity.id
_entity.type
_entity.pdbx_description
1 polymer ?
#
loop_
_entity_poly.entity_id
_entity_poly.type
_entity_poly.pdbx_seq_one_letter_code
_entity_poly.pdbx_strand_id
1 'polypeptide(L)'
;MGTSSVEIDAPGLRSFRYAGYARRFSLAASPPGMARADLHFFHDMYASASTLRDLFWRFLRSFRGVRSLKLKVSDLKHLLVAFPNVEHLELEGHHEPASEMAAAVAIGNLLRCCPAARHLTLRLATAPPRERDSAMNGSGRSFACLKNSLRRFAIQFRMDQPNCIDVKLIKFFAENAIHLEEMRID
;
A
#
# COMPACT_ATOMS: atom_id res chain seq x y z
N MET A 1 21.33 -10.37 -22.77
CA MET A 1 21.83 -8.98 -22.71
C MET A 1 21.57 -8.45 -21.31
N GLY A 2 22.64 -8.07 -20.60
CA GLY A 2 22.75 -8.09 -19.13
C GLY A 2 21.63 -7.40 -18.35
N THR A 3 21.15 -8.08 -17.30
CA THR A 3 20.38 -7.46 -16.23
C THR A 3 21.32 -6.73 -15.28
N SER A 4 21.84 -5.57 -15.68
CA SER A 4 22.56 -4.68 -14.78
C SER A 4 21.57 -4.14 -13.75
N SER A 5 21.30 -4.89 -12.69
CA SER A 5 20.74 -4.28 -11.49
C SER A 5 21.83 -3.42 -10.88
N VAL A 6 21.56 -2.13 -10.73
CA VAL A 6 22.45 -1.23 -10.01
C VAL A 6 22.30 -1.57 -8.54
N GLU A 7 23.35 -2.14 -7.98
CA GLU A 7 23.44 -2.42 -6.56
C GLU A 7 23.95 -1.17 -5.85
N ILE A 8 23.23 -0.76 -4.81
CA ILE A 8 23.60 0.40 -4.00
C ILE A 8 24.10 -0.14 -2.66
N ASP A 9 25.39 0.05 -2.40
CA ASP A 9 26.00 -0.18 -1.08
C ASP A 9 26.07 1.16 -0.31
N ALA A 10 25.18 1.30 0.66
CA ALA A 10 25.04 2.51 1.46
C ALA A 10 24.68 2.15 2.91
N PRO A 11 25.64 1.64 3.72
CA PRO A 11 25.35 1.11 5.06
C PRO A 11 24.85 2.17 6.04
N GLY A 12 25.19 3.45 5.81
CA GLY A 12 24.71 4.59 6.60
C GLY A 12 23.35 5.15 6.18
N LEU A 13 22.67 4.56 5.19
CA LEU A 13 21.44 5.11 4.61
C LEU A 13 20.28 5.02 5.60
N ARG A 14 19.74 6.18 6.01
CA ARG A 14 18.62 6.27 6.97
C ARG A 14 17.26 6.56 6.33
N SER A 15 17.28 7.20 5.17
CA SER A 15 16.09 7.59 4.42
C SER A 15 16.31 7.33 2.94
N PHE A 16 15.34 6.72 2.28
CA PHE A 16 15.40 6.45 0.85
C PHE A 16 14.12 6.90 0.17
N ARG A 17 14.27 7.62 -0.94
CA ARG A 17 13.16 8.03 -1.79
C ARG A 17 13.39 7.51 -3.20
N TYR A 18 12.36 6.95 -3.79
CA TYR A 18 12.38 6.44 -5.15
C TYR A 18 11.08 6.75 -5.86
N ALA A 19 11.17 7.25 -7.09
CA ALA A 19 10.04 7.39 -8.00
C ALA A 19 10.44 6.85 -9.37
N GLY A 20 9.71 5.87 -9.87
CA GLY A 20 10.05 5.21 -11.14
C GLY A 20 9.36 3.88 -11.34
N TYR A 21 9.76 3.14 -12.36
CA TYR A 21 9.29 1.78 -12.60
C TYR A 21 9.93 0.80 -11.61
N ALA A 22 9.30 -0.34 -11.33
CA ALA A 22 9.93 -1.40 -10.55
C ALA A 22 11.06 -2.09 -11.34
N ARG A 23 12.16 -1.36 -11.63
CA ARG A 23 13.27 -1.82 -12.44
C ARG A 23 14.58 -1.75 -11.65
N ARG A 24 15.27 -2.89 -11.59
CA ARG A 24 16.73 -3.07 -11.49
C ARG A 24 17.52 -2.31 -10.42
N PHE A 25 16.95 -1.91 -9.30
CA PHE A 25 17.75 -1.49 -8.14
C PHE A 25 17.60 -2.51 -7.01
N SER A 26 18.68 -2.76 -6.29
CA SER A 26 18.66 -3.54 -5.06
C SER A 26 19.66 -2.92 -4.09
N LEU A 27 19.28 -2.83 -2.82
CA LEU A 27 20.24 -2.54 -1.76
C LEU A 27 20.98 -3.84 -1.45
N ALA A 28 22.31 -3.78 -1.40
CA ALA A 28 23.16 -4.95 -1.11
C ALA A 28 22.77 -5.63 0.21
N ALA A 29 22.34 -4.83 1.20
CA ALA A 29 21.70 -5.26 2.42
C ALA A 29 20.63 -4.24 2.84
N SER A 30 19.66 -4.67 3.67
CA SER A 30 18.79 -3.72 4.38
C SER A 30 19.66 -2.97 5.39
N PRO A 31 19.92 -1.66 5.22
CA PRO A 31 20.81 -0.94 6.13
C PRO A 31 20.21 -0.98 7.55
N PRO A 32 20.97 -1.36 8.58
CA PRO A 32 20.44 -1.53 9.94
C PRO A 32 19.88 -0.24 10.54
N GLY A 33 20.32 0.93 10.03
CA GLY A 33 19.81 2.25 10.42
C GLY A 33 18.69 2.80 9.54
N MET A 34 18.19 2.02 8.56
CA MET A 34 17.19 2.49 7.61
C MET A 34 15.83 2.67 8.28
N ALA A 35 15.44 3.92 8.52
CA ALA A 35 14.23 4.24 9.25
C ALA A 35 13.05 4.56 8.32
N ARG A 36 13.31 5.14 7.14
CA ARG A 36 12.27 5.68 6.26
C ARG A 36 12.46 5.27 4.79
N ALA A 37 11.36 4.88 4.16
CA ALA A 37 11.29 4.69 2.71
C ALA A 37 10.06 5.41 2.11
N ASP A 38 10.26 6.09 0.99
CA ASP A 38 9.23 6.74 0.19
C ASP A 38 9.31 6.22 -1.24
N LEU A 39 8.38 5.35 -1.59
CA LEU A 39 8.43 4.55 -2.81
C LEU A 39 7.22 4.87 -3.70
N HIS A 40 7.49 5.34 -4.90
CA HIS A 40 6.48 5.63 -5.91
C HIS A 40 6.73 4.80 -7.15
N PHE A 41 5.82 3.86 -7.42
CA PHE A 41 5.90 2.98 -8.58
C PHE A 41 4.93 3.41 -9.67
N PHE A 42 5.48 3.64 -10.87
CA PHE A 42 4.70 3.88 -12.08
C PHE A 42 4.23 2.55 -12.70
N HIS A 43 3.03 2.58 -13.28
CA HIS A 43 2.52 1.47 -14.08
C HIS A 43 3.37 1.30 -15.35
N ASP A 44 3.98 0.12 -15.53
CA ASP A 44 4.78 -0.20 -16.71
C ASP A 44 3.91 -0.97 -17.71
N MET A 45 3.39 -0.28 -18.71
CA MET A 45 2.49 -0.85 -19.74
C MET A 45 3.17 -1.91 -20.62
N TYR A 46 4.51 -2.00 -20.60
CA TYR A 46 5.30 -2.81 -21.52
C TYR A 46 5.86 -4.09 -20.89
N ALA A 47 5.66 -4.31 -19.59
CA ALA A 47 6.19 -5.49 -18.91
C ALA A 47 5.05 -6.44 -18.54
N SER A 48 5.29 -7.74 -18.69
CA SER A 48 4.31 -8.76 -18.34
C SER A 48 3.99 -8.68 -16.84
N ALA A 49 2.72 -8.93 -16.50
CA ALA A 49 2.23 -8.80 -15.13
C ALA A 49 3.00 -9.68 -14.13
N SER A 50 3.51 -10.84 -14.56
CA SER A 50 4.32 -11.74 -13.72
C SER A 50 5.73 -11.19 -13.45
N THR A 51 6.42 -10.68 -14.47
CA THR A 51 7.79 -10.16 -14.34
C THR A 51 7.85 -8.87 -13.52
N LEU A 52 6.86 -7.98 -13.67
CA LEU A 52 6.76 -6.78 -12.84
C LEU A 52 6.54 -7.10 -11.38
N ARG A 53 5.69 -8.09 -11.11
CA ARG A 53 5.37 -8.53 -9.76
C ARG A 53 6.61 -9.06 -9.05
N ASP A 54 7.40 -9.91 -9.70
CA ASP A 54 8.61 -10.49 -9.10
C ASP A 54 9.70 -9.43 -8.85
N LEU A 55 9.87 -8.48 -9.78
CA LEU A 55 10.80 -7.36 -9.62
C LEU A 55 10.39 -6.40 -8.49
N PHE A 56 9.10 -6.07 -8.44
CA PHE A 56 8.50 -5.25 -7.39
C PHE A 56 8.69 -5.90 -6.01
N TRP A 57 8.42 -7.20 -5.89
CA TRP A 57 8.65 -7.95 -4.66
C TRP A 57 10.10 -7.99 -4.24
N ARG A 58 11.02 -8.24 -5.18
CA ARG A 58 12.45 -8.27 -4.88
C ARG A 58 12.92 -6.91 -4.35
N PHE A 59 12.43 -5.83 -4.93
CA PHE A 59 12.76 -4.47 -4.49
C PHE A 59 12.21 -4.16 -3.09
N LEU A 60 10.95 -4.48 -2.82
CA LEU A 60 10.35 -4.21 -1.50
C LEU A 60 11.01 -4.96 -0.35
N ARG A 61 11.62 -6.12 -0.61
CA ARG A 61 12.35 -6.89 0.41
C ARG A 61 13.51 -6.12 1.04
N SER A 62 14.13 -5.19 0.31
CA SER A 62 15.23 -4.37 0.82
C SER A 62 14.79 -3.38 1.91
N PHE A 63 13.49 -3.17 2.09
CA PHE A 63 12.93 -2.17 3.01
C PHE A 63 12.22 -2.81 4.23
N ARG A 64 12.44 -4.08 4.54
CA ARG A 64 11.79 -4.76 5.68
C ARG A 64 12.17 -4.17 7.04
N GLY A 65 13.31 -3.50 7.15
CA GLY A 65 13.77 -2.84 8.38
C GLY A 65 13.15 -1.46 8.65
N VAL A 66 12.41 -0.89 7.70
CA VAL A 66 11.92 0.49 7.85
C VAL A 66 10.79 0.59 8.86
N ARG A 67 10.76 1.68 9.61
CA ARG A 67 9.70 2.01 10.58
C ARG A 67 8.64 2.93 9.98
N SER A 68 9.00 3.69 8.96
CA SER A 68 8.10 4.59 8.23
C SER A 68 8.17 4.29 6.73
N LEU A 69 7.03 3.96 6.15
CA LEU A 69 6.89 3.64 4.74
C LEU A 69 5.80 4.49 4.11
N LYS A 70 6.16 5.22 3.06
CA LYS A 70 5.22 5.79 2.12
C LYS A 70 5.26 4.98 0.83
N LEU A 71 4.11 4.48 0.39
CA LEU A 71 3.98 3.65 -0.79
C LEU A 71 2.92 4.23 -1.72
N LYS A 72 3.33 4.66 -2.91
CA LYS A 72 2.45 5.11 -4.00
C LYS A 72 2.44 4.07 -5.12
N VAL A 73 1.30 3.46 -5.37
CA VAL A 73 1.12 2.41 -6.39
C VAL A 73 -0.06 2.71 -7.31
N SER A 74 0.06 2.32 -8.57
CA SER A 74 -1.01 2.53 -9.55
C SER A 74 -2.20 1.57 -9.37
N ASP A 75 -1.97 0.40 -8.78
CA ASP A 75 -3.03 -0.58 -8.46
C ASP A 75 -2.72 -1.28 -7.14
N LEU A 76 -3.71 -1.29 -6.23
CA LEU A 76 -3.63 -1.90 -4.92
C LEU A 76 -3.69 -3.44 -4.95
N LYS A 77 -4.21 -4.05 -6.03
CA LYS A 77 -4.43 -5.51 -6.14
C LYS A 77 -3.15 -6.35 -5.93
N HIS A 78 -1.97 -5.74 -6.09
CA HIS A 78 -0.68 -6.38 -5.97
C HIS A 78 0.03 -6.10 -4.63
N LEU A 79 -0.69 -5.86 -3.54
CA LEU A 79 -0.08 -5.62 -2.21
C LEU A 79 -0.29 -6.84 -1.28
N LEU A 80 0.77 -7.64 -1.13
CA LEU A 80 0.88 -8.85 -0.31
C LEU A 80 2.27 -8.93 0.35
N VAL A 81 2.92 -7.79 0.62
CA VAL A 81 4.25 -7.76 1.24
C VAL A 81 4.15 -7.46 2.72
N ALA A 82 4.87 -8.29 3.50
CA ALA A 82 5.11 -8.06 4.91
C ALA A 82 6.13 -6.95 5.15
N PHE A 83 5.71 -5.92 5.85
CA PHE A 83 6.58 -4.92 6.46
C PHE A 83 6.46 -5.02 7.99
N PRO A 84 7.13 -5.99 8.61
CA PRO A 84 6.89 -6.36 10.00
C PRO A 84 7.19 -5.24 11.00
N ASN A 85 8.09 -4.33 10.64
CA ASN A 85 8.58 -3.26 11.51
C ASN A 85 7.96 -1.88 11.21
N VAL A 86 7.09 -1.79 10.20
CA VAL A 86 6.49 -0.50 9.82
C VAL A 86 5.48 -0.09 10.86
N GLU A 87 5.75 1.03 11.53
CA GLU A 87 4.87 1.67 12.50
C GLU A 87 4.03 2.77 11.83
N HIS A 88 4.58 3.43 10.82
CA HIS A 88 3.92 4.49 10.07
C HIS A 88 3.79 4.10 8.60
N LEU A 89 2.57 3.84 8.14
CA LEU A 89 2.26 3.44 6.78
C LEU A 89 1.41 4.52 6.09
N GLU A 90 1.94 5.15 5.05
CA GLU A 90 1.17 5.97 4.12
C GLU A 90 1.00 5.22 2.81
N LEU A 91 -0.24 5.01 2.39
CA LEU A 91 -0.59 4.33 1.15
C LEU A 91 -1.35 5.28 0.24
N GLU A 92 -0.79 5.52 -0.93
CA GLU A 92 -1.42 6.28 -2.00
C GLU A 92 -1.65 5.36 -3.20
N GLY A 93 -2.87 5.33 -3.73
CA GLY A 93 -3.12 4.50 -4.90
C GLY A 93 -4.47 4.73 -5.55
N HIS A 94 -4.59 4.14 -6.75
CA HIS A 94 -5.82 4.16 -7.49
C HIS A 94 -6.58 2.85 -7.33
N HIS A 95 -7.91 2.94 -7.32
CA HIS A 95 -8.77 1.78 -7.48
C HIS A 95 -9.79 2.04 -8.58
N GLU A 96 -10.20 0.97 -9.25
CA GLU A 96 -11.34 1.04 -10.17
C GLU A 96 -12.64 1.02 -9.34
N PRO A 97 -13.68 1.77 -9.73
CA PRO A 97 -14.97 1.74 -9.05
C PRO A 97 -15.57 0.32 -8.99
N ALA A 98 -15.41 -0.45 -10.06
CA ALA A 98 -15.87 -1.84 -10.13
C ALA A 98 -15.05 -2.81 -9.25
N SER A 99 -13.86 -2.42 -8.80
CA SER A 99 -12.95 -3.27 -8.01
C SER A 99 -12.84 -2.83 -6.56
N GLU A 100 -13.86 -2.16 -6.02
CA GLU A 100 -13.87 -1.61 -4.66
C GLU A 100 -13.53 -2.67 -3.61
N MET A 101 -14.16 -3.84 -3.69
CA MET A 101 -13.89 -4.98 -2.81
C MET A 101 -12.44 -5.48 -2.92
N ALA A 102 -11.87 -5.49 -4.12
CA ALA A 102 -10.50 -5.93 -4.33
C ALA A 102 -9.50 -4.97 -3.67
N ALA A 103 -9.73 -3.66 -3.75
CA ALA A 103 -8.92 -2.67 -3.06
C ALA A 103 -9.04 -2.80 -1.54
N ALA A 104 -10.25 -3.02 -1.03
CA ALA A 104 -10.49 -3.19 0.40
C ALA A 104 -9.80 -4.46 0.94
N VAL A 105 -9.87 -5.58 0.20
CA VAL A 105 -9.15 -6.83 0.51
C VAL A 105 -7.64 -6.62 0.45
N ALA A 106 -7.12 -5.89 -0.54
CA ALA A 106 -5.70 -5.61 -0.64
C ALA A 106 -5.18 -4.78 0.54
N ILE A 107 -5.93 -3.76 0.98
CA ILE A 107 -5.60 -2.96 2.17
C ILE A 107 -5.64 -3.85 3.42
N GLY A 108 -6.66 -4.70 3.58
CA GLY A 108 -6.75 -5.62 4.70
C GLY A 108 -5.58 -6.61 4.75
N ASN A 109 -5.19 -7.17 3.60
CA ASN A 109 -4.03 -8.04 3.48
C ASN A 109 -2.72 -7.31 3.81
N LEU A 110 -2.56 -6.08 3.32
CA LEU A 110 -1.39 -5.25 3.64
C LEU A 110 -1.28 -4.99 5.14
N LEU A 111 -2.39 -4.67 5.82
CA LEU A 111 -2.38 -4.44 7.26
C LEU A 111 -2.09 -5.71 8.06
N ARG A 112 -2.62 -6.86 7.63
CA ARG A 112 -2.23 -8.16 8.20
C ARG A 112 -0.72 -8.41 8.07
N CYS A 113 -0.13 -7.90 7.00
CA CYS A 113 1.29 -7.98 6.70
C CYS A 113 2.15 -6.90 7.42
N CYS A 114 1.53 -5.93 8.08
CA CYS A 114 2.18 -4.83 8.81
C CYS A 114 1.73 -4.81 10.28
N PRO A 115 2.05 -5.84 11.09
CA PRO A 115 1.54 -5.98 12.46
C PRO A 115 2.01 -4.88 13.42
N ALA A 116 3.13 -4.22 13.15
CA ALA A 116 3.62 -3.09 13.93
C ALA A 116 2.92 -1.76 13.59
N ALA A 117 2.06 -1.72 12.56
CA ALA A 117 1.46 -0.49 12.08
C ALA A 117 0.58 0.15 13.15
N ARG A 118 0.98 1.35 13.56
CA ARG A 118 0.27 2.18 14.55
C ARG A 118 -0.42 3.35 13.88
N HIS A 119 0.17 3.88 12.81
CA HIS A 119 -0.32 5.02 12.07
C HIS A 119 -0.54 4.61 10.63
N LEU A 120 -1.78 4.71 10.16
CA LEU A 120 -2.15 4.47 8.78
C LEU A 120 -2.69 5.75 8.16
N THR A 121 -2.16 6.12 7.01
CA THR A 121 -2.70 7.18 6.17
C THR A 121 -3.07 6.60 4.81
N LEU A 122 -4.34 6.71 4.42
CA LEU A 122 -4.84 6.26 3.13
C LEU A 122 -5.17 7.45 2.24
N ARG A 123 -4.68 7.42 1.00
CA ARG A 123 -4.95 8.42 -0.04
C ARG A 123 -5.40 7.69 -1.29
N LEU A 124 -6.69 7.43 -1.38
CA LEU A 124 -7.28 6.68 -2.47
C LEU A 124 -7.84 7.65 -3.50
N ALA A 125 -7.65 7.31 -4.77
CA ALA A 125 -8.28 8.02 -5.87
C ALA A 125 -8.99 7.03 -6.77
N THR A 126 -10.24 7.30 -7.12
CA THR A 126 -10.94 6.55 -8.16
C THR A 126 -10.27 6.85 -9.50
N ALA A 127 -9.89 5.81 -10.24
CA ALA A 127 -9.53 5.98 -11.64
C ALA A 127 -10.79 6.42 -12.42
N PRO A 128 -10.67 7.31 -13.43
CA PRO A 128 -11.81 7.64 -14.27
C PRO A 128 -12.38 6.37 -14.90
N PRO A 129 -13.71 6.23 -14.97
CA PRO A 129 -14.34 5.02 -15.50
C PRO A 129 -13.86 4.80 -16.94
N ARG A 130 -13.15 3.70 -17.16
CA ARG A 130 -12.94 3.19 -18.51
C ARG A 130 -14.25 2.53 -18.91
N GLU A 131 -14.89 3.01 -19.97
CA GLU A 131 -16.11 2.43 -20.53
C GLU A 131 -15.88 0.94 -20.82
N ARG A 132 -16.32 0.10 -19.88
CA ARG A 132 -16.73 -1.28 -20.10
C ARG A 132 -17.49 -1.74 -18.86
N ASP A 133 -18.79 -1.88 -19.06
CA ASP A 133 -19.78 -2.29 -18.09
C ASP A 133 -19.39 -3.56 -17.34
N SER A 134 -19.73 -3.60 -16.05
CA SER A 134 -20.51 -4.68 -15.41
C SER A 134 -20.69 -4.34 -13.94
N ALA A 135 -21.91 -3.95 -13.57
CA ALA A 135 -22.32 -3.85 -12.18
C ALA A 135 -22.29 -5.25 -11.54
N MET A 136 -21.33 -5.49 -10.64
CA MET A 136 -21.42 -6.61 -9.71
C MET A 136 -21.82 -6.10 -8.34
N ASN A 137 -23.02 -6.50 -7.90
CA ASN A 137 -23.46 -6.41 -6.53
C ASN A 137 -22.51 -7.23 -5.64
N GLY A 138 -21.61 -6.54 -4.96
CA GLY A 138 -20.71 -7.12 -3.98
C GLY A 138 -21.40 -7.23 -2.62
N SER A 139 -21.95 -8.41 -2.33
CA SER A 139 -22.43 -8.80 -1.00
C SER A 139 -21.38 -8.49 0.08
N GLY A 140 -21.81 -7.83 1.15
CA GLY A 140 -20.98 -7.48 2.29
C GLY A 140 -20.30 -8.71 2.88
N ARG A 141 -19.01 -8.87 2.59
CA ARG A 141 -18.16 -9.80 3.32
C ARG A 141 -17.42 -9.03 4.37
N SER A 142 -17.58 -9.53 5.60
CA SER A 142 -17.04 -8.97 6.81
C SER A 142 -15.52 -8.87 6.72
N PHE A 143 -15.01 -7.70 7.04
CA PHE A 143 -13.61 -7.43 7.30
C PHE A 143 -13.15 -7.97 8.68
N ALA A 144 -13.78 -9.04 9.19
CA ALA A 144 -13.63 -9.57 10.56
C ALA A 144 -12.20 -10.01 10.96
N CYS A 145 -11.22 -9.93 10.08
CA CYS A 145 -9.88 -10.48 10.30
C CYS A 145 -8.86 -9.50 10.91
N LEU A 146 -9.25 -8.28 11.30
CA LEU A 146 -8.32 -7.29 11.85
C LEU A 146 -8.65 -6.94 13.30
N LYS A 147 -8.14 -7.72 14.26
CA LYS A 147 -7.81 -7.19 15.60
C LYS A 147 -6.47 -6.46 15.48
N ASN A 148 -6.49 -5.24 14.97
CA ASN A 148 -5.28 -4.48 14.63
C ASN A 148 -4.75 -3.69 15.85
N SER A 149 -3.43 -3.49 15.93
CA SER A 149 -2.76 -2.58 16.89
C SER A 149 -2.76 -1.12 16.42
N LEU A 150 -3.55 -0.81 15.39
CA LEU A 150 -3.71 0.52 14.83
C LEU A 150 -4.20 1.49 15.90
N ARG A 151 -3.47 2.60 16.08
CA ARG A 151 -3.81 3.66 17.04
C ARG A 151 -4.30 4.92 16.35
N ARG A 152 -3.76 5.24 15.18
CA ARG A 152 -4.15 6.42 14.43
C ARG A 152 -4.47 6.05 13.00
N PHE A 153 -5.61 6.54 12.53
CA PHE A 153 -6.07 6.37 11.17
C PHE A 153 -6.33 7.75 10.56
N ALA A 154 -5.79 7.99 9.38
CA ALA A 154 -6.12 9.15 8.58
C ALA A 154 -6.52 8.67 7.19
N ILE A 155 -7.59 9.24 6.66
CA ILE A 155 -8.00 9.01 5.28
C ILE A 155 -8.24 10.35 4.63
N GLN A 156 -7.61 10.57 3.47
CA GLN A 156 -7.91 11.72 2.65
C GLN A 156 -9.02 11.34 1.68
N PHE A 157 -10.14 12.04 1.79
CA PHE A 157 -11.41 11.73 1.17
C PHE A 157 -11.67 12.71 0.01
N ARG A 158 -12.24 12.23 -1.10
CA ARG A 158 -12.87 13.11 -2.10
C ARG A 158 -14.36 12.78 -2.19
N MET A 159 -15.21 13.65 -1.62
CA MET A 159 -16.66 13.48 -1.58
C MET A 159 -17.31 13.72 -2.93
N ASP A 160 -17.41 12.65 -3.72
CA ASP A 160 -18.29 12.63 -4.90
C ASP A 160 -19.49 11.68 -4.71
N GLN A 161 -19.41 10.62 -3.87
CA GLN A 161 -20.50 9.65 -3.66
C GLN A 161 -20.56 9.03 -2.24
N PRO A 162 -21.76 8.79 -1.66
CA PRO A 162 -21.95 8.33 -0.27
C PRO A 162 -21.61 6.84 -0.01
N ASN A 163 -21.45 6.01 -1.05
CA ASN A 163 -21.19 4.57 -0.94
C ASN A 163 -19.76 4.15 -1.34
N CYS A 164 -18.82 5.09 -1.38
CA CYS A 164 -17.45 4.82 -1.80
C CYS A 164 -16.65 3.99 -0.77
N ILE A 165 -15.53 3.42 -1.23
CA ILE A 165 -14.63 2.59 -0.44
C ILE A 165 -14.18 3.28 0.85
N ASP A 166 -13.98 4.59 0.79
CA ASP A 166 -13.47 5.39 1.89
C ASP A 166 -14.47 5.36 3.06
N VAL A 167 -15.78 5.48 2.80
CA VAL A 167 -16.83 5.39 3.84
C VAL A 167 -16.86 3.99 4.47
N LYS A 168 -16.70 2.94 3.64
CA LYS A 168 -16.68 1.55 4.13
C LYS A 168 -15.45 1.30 4.99
N LEU A 169 -14.28 1.84 4.62
CA LEU A 169 -13.06 1.76 5.40
C LEU A 169 -13.18 2.53 6.72
N ILE A 170 -13.75 3.74 6.68
CA ILE A 170 -14.03 4.54 7.88
C ILE A 170 -14.88 3.75 8.86
N LYS A 171 -16.05 3.27 8.41
CA LYS A 171 -16.96 2.48 9.25
C LYS A 171 -16.27 1.22 9.77
N PHE A 172 -15.55 0.52 8.91
CA PHE A 172 -14.84 -0.69 9.26
C PHE A 172 -13.80 -0.47 10.38
N PHE A 173 -12.92 0.53 10.23
CA PHE A 173 -11.88 0.79 11.23
C PHE A 173 -12.49 1.27 12.55
N ALA A 174 -13.53 2.10 12.51
CA ALA A 174 -14.24 2.51 13.73
C ALA A 174 -14.84 1.30 14.48
N GLU A 175 -15.35 0.30 13.77
CA GLU A 175 -15.97 -0.89 14.37
C GLU A 175 -14.95 -1.94 14.85
N ASN A 176 -13.76 -2.03 14.21
CA ASN A 176 -12.87 -3.19 14.37
C ASN A 176 -11.49 -2.85 14.98
N ALA A 177 -11.03 -1.60 14.90
CA ALA A 177 -9.75 -1.21 15.48
C ALA A 177 -9.92 -0.85 16.97
N ILE A 178 -9.81 -1.85 17.83
CA ILE A 178 -10.03 -1.72 19.29
C ILE A 178 -9.10 -0.71 20.00
N HIS A 179 -7.95 -0.39 19.39
CA HIS A 179 -6.95 0.53 19.93
C HIS A 179 -6.94 1.88 19.22
N LEU A 180 -7.96 2.18 18.40
CA LEU A 180 -8.03 3.42 17.65
C LEU A 180 -8.22 4.61 18.61
N GLU A 181 -7.17 5.40 18.75
CA GLU A 181 -7.11 6.61 19.58
C GLU A 181 -7.52 7.86 18.77
N GLU A 182 -7.21 7.90 17.46
CA GLU A 182 -7.44 9.07 16.63
C GLU A 182 -7.87 8.69 15.20
N MET A 183 -8.91 9.35 14.70
CA MET A 183 -9.42 9.24 13.33
C MET A 183 -9.50 10.61 12.68
N ARG A 184 -8.78 10.81 11.57
CA ARG A 184 -8.83 12.04 10.76
C ARG A 184 -9.44 11.76 9.40
N ILE A 185 -10.34 12.64 8.99
CA ILE A 185 -11.02 12.62 7.69
C ILE A 185 -10.82 14.01 7.10
N ASP A 186 -9.96 14.11 6.10
CA ASP A 186 -9.55 15.38 5.45
C ASP A 186 -9.98 15.42 3.97
#